data_AF-A0A9E0I2P9-F1
#
_entry.id   AF-A0A9E0I2P9-F1
#
_cell.length_a   1.000
_cell.length_b   1.000
_cell.length_c   1.000
_cell.angle_alpha   90.00
_cell.angle_beta   90.00
_cell.angle_gamma   90.00
#
_symmetry.space_group_name_H-M   'P 1'
#
loop_
_entity.id
_entity.type
_entity.pdbx_description
1 polymer ?
#
loop_
_entity_poly.entity_id
_entity_poly.type
_entity_poly.pdbx_seq_one_letter_code
_entity_poly.pdbx_strand_id
1 'polypeptide(L)'
;AKPDAAIETVIEGVQITLRQLTSALERNKVLEINPAAGEKFDPNLHQAISMVPADQEANTVVGVLQKGYSIADRILRPALVTVAAPK
;
A
#
# COMPACT_ATOMS: atom_id res chain seq x y z
N ALA A 1 -11.83 -14.82 32.63
CA ALA A 1 -11.46 -14.74 31.20
C ALA A 1 -10.34 -13.72 31.06
N LYS A 2 -9.23 -14.06 30.41
CA LYS A 2 -8.12 -13.11 30.21
C LYS A 2 -8.57 -12.05 29.18
N PRO A 3 -8.52 -10.75 29.52
CA PRO A 3 -9.02 -9.69 28.63
C PRO A 3 -8.31 -9.63 27.27
N ASP A 4 -7.03 -10.03 27.20
CA ASP A 4 -6.25 -10.13 25.96
C ASP A 4 -6.85 -11.09 24.92
N ALA A 5 -7.32 -12.26 25.36
CA ALA A 5 -7.80 -13.30 24.45
C ALA A 5 -9.06 -12.87 23.65
N ALA A 6 -9.87 -11.97 24.23
CA ALA A 6 -11.03 -11.41 23.54
C ALA A 6 -10.61 -10.41 22.45
N ILE A 7 -9.56 -9.63 22.68
CA ILE A 7 -9.02 -8.68 21.71
C ILE A 7 -8.34 -9.43 20.56
N GLU A 8 -7.55 -10.46 20.85
CA GLU A 8 -6.93 -11.32 19.83
C GLU A 8 -7.95 -11.95 18.89
N THR A 9 -9.07 -12.45 19.44
CA THR A 9 -10.17 -13.03 18.64
C THR A 9 -10.79 -12.00 17.69
N VAL A 10 -10.96 -10.76 18.15
CA VAL A 10 -11.49 -9.67 17.32
C VAL A 10 -10.50 -9.31 16.21
N ILE A 11 -9.20 -9.21 16.52
CA ILE A 11 -8.15 -8.94 15.52
C ILE A 11 -8.15 -10.04 14.45
N GLU A 12 -8.26 -11.30 14.84
CA GLU A 12 -8.33 -12.42 13.91
C GLU A 12 -9.56 -12.34 13.00
N GLY A 13 -10.74 -12.04 13.57
CA GLY A 13 -11.97 -11.83 12.79
C GLY A 13 -11.86 -10.68 11.79
N VAL A 14 -11.22 -9.57 12.18
CA VAL A 14 -10.95 -8.44 11.29
C VAL A 14 -9.99 -8.84 10.17
N GLN A 15 -8.94 -9.59 10.46
CA GLN A 15 -8.00 -10.07 9.45
C GLN A 15 -8.67 -11.04 8.46
N ILE A 16 -9.56 -11.92 8.92
CA ILE A 16 -10.34 -12.81 8.05
C ILE A 16 -11.21 -11.98 7.11
N THR A 17 -11.91 -10.98 7.65
CA THR A 17 -12.77 -10.09 6.86
C THR A 17 -11.97 -9.31 5.82
N LEU A 18 -10.79 -8.81 6.20
CA LEU A 18 -9.88 -8.10 5.29
C LEU A 18 -9.42 -9.01 4.14
N ARG A 19 -9.06 -10.26 4.43
CA ARG A 19 -8.68 -11.23 3.39
C ARG A 19 -9.85 -11.51 2.44
N GLN A 20 -11.06 -11.73 2.97
CA GLN A 20 -12.25 -11.96 2.15
C GLN A 20 -12.57 -10.78 1.24
N LEU A 21 -12.45 -9.56 1.76
CA LEU A 21 -12.64 -8.33 0.99
C LEU A 21 -11.59 -8.22 -0.13
N THR A 22 -10.32 -8.46 0.19
CA THR A 22 -9.22 -8.41 -0.77
C THR A 22 -9.44 -9.42 -1.90
N SER A 23 -9.77 -10.68 -1.57
CA SER A 23 -10.08 -11.69 -2.59
C SER A 23 -11.33 -11.37 -3.41
N ALA A 24 -12.31 -10.64 -2.87
CA ALA A 24 -13.46 -10.17 -3.65
C ALA A 24 -13.07 -9.06 -4.64
N LEU A 25 -12.19 -8.15 -4.24
CA LEU A 25 -11.65 -7.08 -5.09
C LEU A 25 -10.80 -7.66 -6.23
N GLU A 26 -9.90 -8.59 -5.93
CA GLU A 26 -9.05 -9.26 -6.92
C GLU A 26 -9.87 -10.00 -8.00
N ARG A 27 -10.96 -10.69 -7.60
CA ARG A 27 -11.88 -11.34 -8.55
C ARG A 27 -12.53 -10.36 -9.53
N ASN A 28 -12.67 -9.10 -9.14
CA ASN A 28 -13.18 -8.02 -9.98
C ASN A 28 -12.06 -7.23 -10.67
N LYS A 29 -10.84 -7.77 -10.70
CA LYS A 29 -9.64 -7.14 -11.26
C LYS A 29 -9.26 -5.83 -10.58
N VAL A 30 -9.69 -5.63 -9.33
CA VAL A 30 -9.23 -4.51 -8.53
C VAL A 30 -7.94 -4.92 -7.84
N LEU A 31 -6.84 -4.31 -8.25
CA LEU A 31 -5.49 -4.63 -7.77
C LEU A 31 -4.99 -3.52 -6.86
N GLU A 32 -4.34 -3.92 -5.77
CA GLU A 32 -3.68 -3.00 -4.85
C GLU A 32 -2.36 -2.53 -5.45
N ILE A 33 -2.14 -1.21 -5.47
CA ILE A 33 -0.88 -0.60 -5.84
C ILE A 33 -0.15 -0.26 -4.54
N ASN A 34 0.81 -1.09 -4.17
CA ASN A 34 1.59 -0.92 -2.95
C ASN A 34 3.06 -1.21 -3.23
N PRO A 35 3.79 -0.22 -3.79
CA PRO A 35 5.19 -0.40 -4.16
C PRO A 35 6.04 -0.68 -2.91
N ALA A 36 6.99 -1.60 -3.04
CA ALA A 36 7.93 -1.86 -1.96
C ALA A 36 8.91 -0.70 -1.77
N ALA A 37 9.45 -0.55 -0.56
CA ALA A 37 10.55 0.37 -0.33
C ALA A 37 11.75 -0.01 -1.23
N GLY A 38 12.28 0.95 -1.98
CA GLY A 38 13.34 0.77 -2.97
C GLY A 38 12.86 0.60 -4.41
N GLU A 39 11.55 0.40 -4.65
CA GLU A 39 11.03 0.34 -6.02
C GLU A 39 11.10 1.70 -6.72
N LYS A 40 11.20 1.67 -8.05
CA LYS A 40 11.24 2.88 -8.86
C LYS A 40 9.90 3.61 -8.81
N PHE A 41 9.96 4.93 -8.61
CA PHE A 41 8.78 5.76 -8.66
C PHE A 41 8.22 5.84 -10.10
N ASP A 42 6.95 5.48 -10.29
CA ASP A 42 6.21 5.65 -11.53
C ASP A 42 5.09 6.70 -11.34
N PRO A 43 5.14 7.87 -12.01
CA PRO A 43 4.11 8.90 -11.91
C PRO A 43 2.71 8.45 -12.34
N ASN A 44 2.58 7.39 -13.14
CA ASN A 44 1.28 6.88 -13.57
C ASN A 44 0.59 6.07 -12.47
N LEU A 45 1.38 5.44 -11.59
CA LEU A 45 0.89 4.55 -10.53
C LEU A 45 0.95 5.22 -9.16
N HIS A 46 1.89 6.14 -8.98
CA HIS A 46 2.29 6.70 -7.69
C HIS A 46 2.20 8.23 -7.70
N GLN A 47 1.78 8.78 -6.57
CA GLN A 47 1.78 10.21 -6.31
C GLN A 47 2.73 10.49 -5.15
N ALA A 48 3.84 11.16 -5.45
CA ALA A 48 4.82 11.56 -4.46
C ALA A 48 4.32 12.77 -3.68
N ILE A 49 4.15 12.63 -2.35
CA ILE A 49 3.70 13.73 -1.51
C ILE A 49 4.85 14.54 -0.89
N SER A 50 6.02 13.92 -0.76
CA SER A 50 7.20 14.50 -0.14
C SER A 50 8.45 13.71 -0.53
N MET A 51 9.59 14.40 -0.52
CA MET A 51 10.90 13.80 -0.70
C MET A 51 11.60 13.73 0.64
N VAL A 52 12.14 12.56 1.01
CA VAL A 52 12.85 12.36 2.28
C VAL A 52 14.31 11.97 2.03
N PRO A 53 15.25 12.41 2.89
CA PRO A 53 16.62 11.92 2.85
C PRO A 53 16.60 10.41 3.10
N ALA A 54 17.10 9.64 2.15
CA ALA A 54 17.21 8.19 2.25
C ALA A 54 18.51 7.73 1.61
N ASP A 55 19.05 6.60 2.08
CA ASP A 55 20.27 6.00 1.52
C ASP A 55 20.06 5.33 0.16
N GLN A 56 18.79 5.21 -0.26
CA GLN A 56 18.36 4.60 -1.51
C GLN A 56 18.68 5.49 -2.73
N GLU A 57 18.60 4.91 -3.93
CA GLU A 57 18.77 5.69 -5.17
C GLU A 57 17.69 6.78 -5.31
N ALA A 58 18.08 7.91 -5.90
CA ALA A 58 17.15 9.00 -6.18
C ALA A 58 15.98 8.53 -7.05
N ASN A 59 14.78 9.06 -6.79
CA ASN A 59 13.52 8.65 -7.46
C ASN A 59 13.05 7.22 -7.15
N THR A 60 13.45 6.65 -6.01
CA THR A 60 12.87 5.41 -5.48
C THR A 60 11.83 5.70 -4.40
N VAL A 61 10.87 4.80 -4.21
CA VAL A 61 9.89 4.85 -3.14
C VAL A 61 10.57 4.53 -1.82
N VAL A 62 10.42 5.38 -0.81
CA VAL A 62 10.94 5.15 0.54
C VAL A 62 9.87 4.49 1.41
N GLY A 63 8.62 4.89 1.24
CA GLY A 63 7.49 4.29 1.92
C GLY A 63 6.16 4.64 1.28
N VAL A 64 5.17 3.82 1.57
CA VAL A 64 3.78 4.01 1.13
C VAL A 64 2.98 4.51 2.33
N LEU A 65 2.41 5.71 2.20
CA LEU A 65 1.52 6.28 3.21
C LEU A 65 0.09 5.80 3.01
N GLN A 66 -0.31 5.64 1.76
CA GLN A 66 -1.64 5.20 1.40
C GLN A 66 -1.57 4.35 0.13
N LYS A 67 -2.00 3.09 0.26
CA LYS A 67 -2.09 2.13 -0.84
C LYS A 67 -2.95 2.69 -1.97
N GLY A 68 -2.51 2.56 -3.22
CA GLY A 68 -3.30 2.86 -4.40
C GLY A 68 -4.15 1.66 -4.82
N TYR A 69 -5.05 1.88 -5.78
CA TYR A 69 -5.83 0.81 -6.39
C TYR A 69 -6.04 1.07 -7.88
N SER A 70 -5.95 0.02 -8.68
CA SER A 70 -6.35 0.00 -10.09
C SER A 70 -7.52 -0.96 -10.30
N ILE A 71 -8.29 -0.76 -11.36
CA ILE A 71 -9.27 -1.71 -11.85
C ILE A 71 -8.91 -2.06 -13.29
N ALA A 72 -8.54 -3.33 -13.52
CA ALA A 72 -7.92 -3.77 -14.76
C ALA A 72 -6.76 -2.83 -15.16
N ASP A 73 -6.88 -2.14 -16.30
CA ASP A 73 -5.83 -1.27 -16.84
C ASP A 73 -5.99 0.20 -16.44
N ARG A 74 -7.01 0.53 -15.62
CA ARG A 74 -7.33 1.92 -15.23
C ARG A 74 -7.02 2.17 -13.76
N ILE A 75 -6.26 3.23 -13.49
CA ILE A 75 -6.03 3.73 -12.13
C ILE A 75 -7.34 4.27 -11.55
N LEU A 76 -7.76 3.73 -10.40
CA LEU A 76 -8.85 4.31 -9.61
C LEU A 76 -8.30 5.39 -8.67
N ARG A 77 -7.19 5.07 -8.00
CA ARG A 77 -6.48 5.99 -7.12
C ARG A 77 -4.98 5.66 -7.10
N PRO A 78 -4.08 6.63 -7.32
CA PRO A 78 -2.65 6.40 -7.20
C PRO A 78 -2.24 6.11 -5.75
N ALA A 79 -1.13 5.41 -5.57
CA ALA A 79 -0.55 5.22 -4.25
C ALA A 79 0.14 6.50 -3.79
N LEU A 80 -0.15 6.95 -2.56
CA LEU A 80 0.58 8.07 -1.96
C LEU A 80 1.87 7.55 -1.37
N VAL A 81 2.99 8.04 -1.90
CA VAL A 81 4.32 7.59 -1.53
C VAL A 81 5.22 8.74 -1.13
N THR A 82 6.23 8.44 -0.35
CA THR A 82 7.41 9.29 -0.17
C THR A 82 8.51 8.77 -1.07
N VAL A 83 9.27 9.67 -1.67
CA VAL A 83 10.39 9.30 -2.57
C VAL A 83 11.72 9.75 -1.99
N ALA A 84 12.80 9.08 -2.38
CA ALA A 84 14.14 9.41 -1.96
C ALA A 84 14.58 10.72 -2.65
N ALA A 85 15.01 11.69 -1.85
CA ALA A 85 15.57 12.94 -2.36
C ALA A 85 16.88 12.68 -3.13
N PRO A 86 17.15 13.43 -4.22
CA PRO A 86 18.46 13.39 -4.86
C PRO A 86 19.56 13.84 -3.88
N LYS A 87 20.69 13.12 -3.87
CA LYS A 87 21.91 13.53 -3.15
C LYS A 87 22.56 14.74 -3.81
#